data_AF-A0A0E9LWM4-F1
#
_entry.id   AF-A0A0E9LWM4-F1
#
_cell.length_a   1.000
_cell.length_b   1.000
_cell.length_c   1.000
_cell.angle_alpha   90.00
_cell.angle_beta   90.00
_cell.angle_gamma   90.00
#
_symmetry.space_group_name_H-M   'P 1'
#
loop_
_entity.id
_entity.type
_entity.pdbx_description
1 polymer ?
#
loop_
_entity_poly.entity_id
_entity_poly.type
_entity_poly.pdbx_seq_one_letter_code
_entity_poly.pdbx_strand_id
1 'polypeptide(L)'
;MSVNHELKILQAIRQADTLCVPQLIPTCLAAHLLPRDFEGSEADYLSHLVHHLLPKVRKFHLANRVDIFVEENAFSSAAAKKYLLKAKAMGFDLIIHGNQFTSGCVQLANDVEALSIDHLETMTPDEIRALAKGKTIPVVLPGASIGLGAPFAPARQLLDAGTSLAIASDWNPGSAPMGNLLVQAALMGVAEGLTMAETWAAMTIRAARALQLEDRGCIRRGHLADLMAFPTSNYQEVLYHQGQMRPEKIWKNGILTQ
;
A
#
# COMPACT_ATOMS: atom_id res chain seq x y z
N MET A 1 19.68 11.29 -2.57
CA MET A 1 18.81 11.56 -1.38
C MET A 1 19.48 10.95 -0.15
N SER A 2 19.44 11.59 1.02
CA SER A 2 20.27 11.21 2.18
C SER A 2 19.45 10.67 3.34
N VAL A 3 20.10 9.97 4.28
CA VAL A 3 19.49 9.49 5.54
C VAL A 3 18.72 10.60 6.27
N ASN A 4 19.24 11.83 6.28
CA ASN A 4 18.56 12.94 6.94
C ASN A 4 17.29 13.39 6.21
N HIS A 5 17.25 13.29 4.88
CA HIS A 5 16.06 13.60 4.09
C HIS A 5 14.94 12.58 4.35
N GLU A 6 15.27 11.29 4.41
CA GLU A 6 14.31 10.22 4.74
C GLU A 6 13.71 10.40 6.14
N LEU A 7 14.58 10.65 7.14
CA LEU A 7 14.13 10.91 8.51
C LEU A 7 13.25 12.16 8.59
N LYS A 8 13.57 13.21 7.83
CA LYS A 8 12.78 14.43 7.77
C LYS A 8 11.36 14.16 7.25
N ILE A 9 11.22 13.32 6.20
CA ILE A 9 9.90 12.96 5.67
C ILE A 9 9.09 12.18 6.71
N LEU A 10 9.68 11.17 7.36
CA LEU A 10 8.99 10.41 8.40
C LEU A 10 8.60 11.29 9.61
N GLN A 11 9.44 12.26 9.97
CA GLN A 11 9.12 13.24 10.99
C GLN A 11 7.96 14.16 10.57
N ALA A 12 7.91 14.57 9.29
CA ALA A 12 6.81 15.35 8.76
C ALA A 12 5.49 14.56 8.78
N ILE A 13 5.51 13.26 8.46
CA ILE A 13 4.33 12.38 8.58
C ILE A 13 3.85 12.34 10.03
N ARG A 14 4.77 12.13 10.99
CA ARG A 14 4.42 12.12 12.42
C ARG A 14 3.86 13.46 12.90
N GLN A 15 4.37 14.58 12.41
CA GLN A 15 3.82 15.91 12.71
C GLN A 15 2.43 16.07 12.10
N ALA A 16 2.25 15.69 10.84
CA ALA A 16 0.97 15.77 10.14
C ALA A 16 -0.12 14.94 10.85
N ASP A 17 0.21 13.75 11.35
CA ASP A 17 -0.70 12.87 12.11
C ASP A 17 -1.31 13.57 13.34
N THR A 18 -0.59 14.53 13.95
CA THR A 18 -1.11 15.31 15.07
C THR A 18 -2.01 16.48 14.67
N LEU A 19 -2.00 16.84 13.38
CA LEU A 19 -2.67 18.02 12.84
C LEU A 19 -3.89 17.67 11.97
N CYS A 20 -3.98 16.44 11.48
CA CYS A 20 -5.06 15.98 10.62
C CYS A 20 -6.01 15.01 11.34
N VAL A 21 -7.26 14.96 10.86
CA VAL A 21 -8.27 14.00 11.36
C VAL A 21 -7.94 12.54 11.02
N PRO A 22 -7.45 12.20 9.81
CA PRO A 22 -7.04 10.84 9.49
C PRO A 22 -5.85 10.40 10.35
N GLN A 23 -5.83 9.12 10.73
CA GLN A 23 -4.63 8.51 11.28
C GLN A 23 -3.66 8.16 10.15
N LEU A 24 -2.41 8.58 10.27
CA LEU A 24 -1.33 8.28 9.34
C LEU A 24 -0.48 7.13 9.86
N ILE A 25 -0.19 6.15 8.99
CA ILE A 25 0.68 5.02 9.31
C ILE A 25 1.93 5.15 8.46
N PRO A 26 3.06 5.60 9.03
CA PRO A 26 4.28 5.82 8.27
C PRO A 26 4.94 4.51 7.85
N THR A 27 5.40 4.49 6.60
CA THR A 27 6.24 3.44 6.02
C THR A 27 7.53 4.06 5.51
N CYS A 28 8.68 3.45 5.83
CA CYS A 28 9.98 3.91 5.37
C CYS A 28 10.31 3.32 3.98
N LEU A 29 10.12 4.09 2.93
CA LEU A 29 10.41 3.74 1.52
C LEU A 29 11.69 4.45 1.02
N ALA A 30 12.80 4.29 1.75
CA ALA A 30 14.09 4.83 1.31
C ALA A 30 14.72 4.02 0.17
N ALA A 31 14.31 2.76 0.02
CA ALA A 31 14.67 1.88 -1.08
C ALA A 31 13.67 2.04 -2.26
N HIS A 32 13.38 3.27 -2.64
CA HIS A 32 12.51 3.58 -3.78
C HIS A 32 13.28 3.53 -5.11
N LEU A 33 14.39 4.26 -5.19
CA LEU A 33 15.31 4.21 -6.33
C LEU A 33 16.72 4.39 -5.79
N LEU A 34 17.70 3.85 -6.51
CA LEU A 34 19.11 4.17 -6.26
C LEU A 34 19.34 5.66 -6.59
N PRO A 35 19.76 6.50 -5.63
CA PRO A 35 20.01 7.90 -5.92
C PRO A 35 21.15 8.05 -6.95
N ARG A 36 20.97 8.93 -7.93
CA ARG A 36 21.98 9.16 -8.99
C ARG A 36 23.32 9.66 -8.45
N ASP A 37 23.30 10.28 -7.28
CA ASP A 37 24.44 10.82 -6.55
C ASP A 37 25.07 9.82 -5.57
N PHE A 38 24.56 8.58 -5.48
CA PHE A 38 25.14 7.55 -4.63
C PHE A 38 26.28 6.82 -5.34
N GLU A 39 27.48 6.86 -4.76
CA GLU A 39 28.63 6.10 -5.24
C GLU A 39 28.54 4.65 -4.74
N GLY A 40 28.44 3.70 -5.67
CA GLY A 40 28.44 2.27 -5.36
C GLY A 40 27.31 1.52 -6.07
N SER A 41 27.15 0.25 -5.70
CA SER A 41 26.11 -0.61 -6.23
C SER A 41 24.77 -0.46 -5.48
N GLU A 42 23.70 -1.02 -6.04
CA GLU A 42 22.42 -1.16 -5.33
C GLU A 42 22.60 -1.88 -3.97
N ALA A 43 23.50 -2.87 -3.90
CA ALA A 43 23.77 -3.61 -2.67
C ALA A 43 24.46 -2.74 -1.61
N ASP A 44 25.36 -1.85 -2.04
CA ASP A 44 26.02 -0.89 -1.14
C ASP A 44 25.02 0.12 -0.59
N TYR A 45 24.09 0.60 -1.43
CA TYR A 45 23.03 1.50 -0.99
C TYR A 45 22.08 0.84 0.01
N LEU A 46 21.57 -0.35 -0.30
CA LEU A 46 20.69 -1.08 0.61
C LEU A 46 21.41 -1.43 1.92
N SER A 47 22.70 -1.78 1.87
CA SER A 47 23.54 -1.95 3.06
C SER A 47 23.65 -0.64 3.85
N HIS A 48 23.86 0.50 3.19
CA HIS A 48 23.90 1.81 3.82
C HIS A 48 22.59 2.12 4.56
N LEU A 49 21.44 1.83 3.95
CA LEU A 49 20.13 2.01 4.60
C LEU A 49 19.99 1.15 5.85
N VAL A 50 20.38 -0.13 5.78
CA VAL A 50 20.32 -1.07 6.91
C VAL A 50 21.21 -0.61 8.08
N HIS A 51 22.41 -0.10 7.81
CA HIS A 51 23.35 0.27 8.87
C HIS A 51 23.15 1.69 9.42
N HIS A 52 22.63 2.62 8.61
CA HIS A 52 22.62 4.04 8.98
C HIS A 52 21.23 4.67 9.09
N LEU A 53 20.22 4.16 8.36
CA LEU A 53 18.86 4.69 8.39
C LEU A 53 17.94 3.88 9.31
N LEU A 54 17.77 2.59 9.04
CA LEU A 54 16.80 1.73 9.74
C LEU A 54 16.99 1.72 11.28
N PRO A 55 18.23 1.73 11.83
CA PRO A 55 18.43 1.81 13.28
C PRO A 55 17.89 3.13 13.87
N LYS A 56 17.99 4.23 13.12
CA LYS A 56 17.44 5.53 13.53
C LYS A 56 15.92 5.54 13.45
N VAL A 57 15.35 4.97 12.39
CA VAL A 57 13.88 4.81 12.24
C VAL A 57 13.30 4.05 13.44
N ARG A 58 13.93 2.94 13.84
CA ARG A 58 13.55 2.19 15.07
C ARG A 58 13.76 3.03 16.33
N LYS A 59 14.95 3.59 16.53
CA LYS A 59 15.31 4.35 17.74
C LYS A 59 14.34 5.50 18.02
N PHE A 60 13.88 6.17 16.97
CA PHE A 60 12.98 7.32 17.08
C PHE A 60 11.51 6.98 16.86
N HIS A 61 11.17 5.69 16.74
CA HIS A 61 9.81 5.18 16.50
C HIS A 61 9.10 5.92 15.35
N LEU A 62 9.82 6.11 14.24
CA LEU A 62 9.33 6.90 13.10
C LEU A 62 8.47 6.09 12.12
N ALA A 63 8.69 4.77 12.05
CA ALA A 63 7.90 3.83 11.27
C ALA A 63 8.10 2.41 11.82
N ASN A 64 7.07 1.58 11.70
CA ASN A 64 7.15 0.13 11.97
C ASN A 64 7.27 -0.69 10.69
N ARG A 65 7.13 -0.05 9.53
CA ARG A 65 7.14 -0.68 8.21
C ARG A 65 8.30 -0.16 7.37
N VAL A 66 8.85 -1.04 6.56
CA VAL A 66 9.77 -0.67 5.47
C VAL A 66 9.22 -1.16 4.16
N ASP A 67 9.60 -0.47 3.09
CA ASP A 67 9.17 -0.77 1.74
C ASP A 67 10.35 -0.68 0.78
N ILE A 68 10.21 -1.32 -0.37
CA ILE A 68 11.20 -1.34 -1.45
C ILE A 68 10.49 -1.47 -2.78
N PHE A 69 11.00 -0.74 -3.78
CA PHE A 69 10.54 -0.87 -5.16
C PHE A 69 11.43 -1.85 -5.92
N VAL A 70 10.84 -2.98 -6.30
CA VAL A 70 11.52 -4.06 -7.02
C VAL A 70 11.10 -4.01 -8.48
N GLU A 71 12.04 -3.61 -9.33
CA GLU A 71 11.83 -3.37 -10.76
C GLU A 71 13.18 -3.35 -11.48
N GLU A 72 13.21 -3.60 -12.80
CA GLU A 72 14.44 -3.60 -13.60
C GLU A 72 15.24 -2.29 -13.48
N ASN A 73 14.55 -1.16 -13.34
CA ASN A 73 15.15 0.17 -13.22
C ASN A 73 15.26 0.68 -11.76
N ALA A 74 15.00 -0.18 -10.79
CA ALA A 74 15.04 0.15 -9.36
C ALA A 74 15.99 -0.81 -8.61
N PHE A 75 15.46 -1.72 -7.81
CA PHE A 75 16.23 -2.73 -7.09
C PHE A 75 15.92 -4.14 -7.61
N SER A 76 16.96 -4.96 -7.76
CA SER A 76 16.78 -6.36 -8.14
C SER A 76 16.16 -7.18 -7.01
N SER A 77 15.39 -8.22 -7.35
CA SER A 77 14.79 -9.13 -6.36
C SER A 77 15.83 -9.77 -5.43
N ALA A 78 17.04 -10.04 -5.95
CA ALA A 78 18.13 -10.62 -5.16
C ALA A 78 18.69 -9.64 -4.12
N ALA A 79 18.85 -8.36 -4.49
CA ALA A 79 19.29 -7.32 -3.57
C ALA A 79 18.19 -7.00 -2.54
N ALA A 80 16.94 -6.89 -3.00
CA ALA A 80 15.77 -6.67 -2.16
C ALA A 80 15.59 -7.77 -1.10
N LYS A 81 15.76 -9.05 -1.46
CA LYS A 81 15.68 -10.17 -0.50
C LYS A 81 16.64 -9.99 0.67
N LYS A 82 17.89 -9.62 0.41
CA LYS A 82 18.89 -9.41 1.47
C LYS A 82 18.53 -8.24 2.38
N TYR A 83 18.08 -7.13 1.80
CA TYR A 83 17.62 -5.95 2.53
C TYR A 83 16.41 -6.26 3.43
N LEU A 84 15.38 -6.87 2.85
CA LEU A 84 14.12 -7.19 3.53
C LEU A 84 14.32 -8.18 4.68
N LEU A 85 15.16 -9.22 4.50
CA LEU A 85 15.49 -10.14 5.58
C LEU A 85 16.22 -9.47 6.75
N LYS A 86 17.08 -8.48 6.47
CA LYS A 86 17.73 -7.67 7.53
C LYS A 86 16.72 -6.77 8.22
N ALA A 87 15.83 -6.10 7.49
CA ALA A 87 14.78 -5.29 8.08
C ALA A 87 13.82 -6.14 8.94
N LYS A 88 13.46 -7.34 8.47
CA LYS A 88 12.63 -8.31 9.23
C LYS A 88 13.29 -8.68 10.55
N ALA A 89 14.60 -8.97 10.53
CA ALA A 89 15.36 -9.29 11.73
C ALA A 89 15.43 -8.11 12.73
N MET A 90 15.22 -6.88 12.27
CA MET A 90 15.10 -5.67 13.12
C MET A 90 13.67 -5.43 13.64
N GLY A 91 12.71 -6.29 13.28
CA GLY A 91 11.31 -6.22 13.69
C GLY A 91 10.49 -5.22 12.89
N PHE A 92 10.86 -4.97 11.62
CA PHE A 92 10.00 -4.24 10.69
C PHE A 92 9.04 -5.17 9.97
N ASP A 93 7.83 -4.67 9.76
CA ASP A 93 6.90 -5.18 8.76
C ASP A 93 7.40 -4.82 7.36
N LEU A 94 7.22 -5.74 6.41
CA LEU A 94 7.82 -5.63 5.08
C LEU A 94 6.75 -5.40 4.02
N ILE A 95 6.98 -4.40 3.18
CA ILE A 95 6.15 -4.05 2.02
C ILE A 95 7.02 -4.10 0.77
N ILE A 96 6.41 -4.42 -0.36
CA ILE A 96 7.09 -4.48 -1.65
C ILE A 96 6.20 -3.78 -2.67
N HIS A 97 6.71 -2.72 -3.29
CA HIS A 97 6.23 -2.29 -4.60
C HIS A 97 6.83 -3.23 -5.65
N GLY A 98 5.99 -3.95 -6.40
CA GLY A 98 6.48 -4.93 -7.37
C GLY A 98 5.41 -5.34 -8.38
N ASN A 99 5.85 -5.99 -9.47
CA ASN A 99 4.96 -6.35 -10.57
C ASN A 99 4.27 -5.17 -11.26
N GLN A 100 4.83 -3.95 -11.18
CA GLN A 100 4.30 -2.77 -11.85
C GLN A 100 4.60 -2.79 -13.36
N PHE A 101 5.86 -3.00 -13.73
CA PHE A 101 6.28 -3.05 -15.15
C PHE A 101 6.90 -4.39 -15.52
N THR A 102 7.45 -5.13 -14.56
CA THR A 102 7.94 -6.50 -14.77
C THR A 102 7.46 -7.48 -13.71
N SER A 103 7.09 -8.68 -14.16
CA SER A 103 6.64 -9.79 -13.31
C SER A 103 7.80 -10.45 -12.55
N GLY A 104 7.50 -11.13 -11.44
CA GLY A 104 8.46 -11.98 -10.71
C GLY A 104 8.66 -11.64 -9.24
N CYS A 105 8.00 -10.60 -8.70
CA CYS A 105 8.19 -10.17 -7.31
C CYS A 105 7.35 -10.98 -6.30
N VAL A 106 6.34 -11.74 -6.74
CA VAL A 106 5.50 -12.52 -5.82
C VAL A 106 6.28 -13.58 -5.06
N GLN A 107 7.23 -14.27 -5.71
CA GLN A 107 8.06 -15.25 -5.03
C GLN A 107 8.90 -14.59 -3.93
N LEU A 108 9.46 -13.42 -4.21
CA LEU A 108 10.19 -12.64 -3.21
C LEU A 108 9.28 -12.28 -2.03
N ALA A 109 8.08 -11.77 -2.29
CA ALA A 109 7.14 -11.38 -1.25
C ALA A 109 6.76 -12.56 -0.34
N ASN A 110 6.53 -13.74 -0.91
CA ASN A 110 6.29 -14.95 -0.14
C ASN A 110 7.53 -15.40 0.66
N ASP A 111 8.72 -15.39 0.05
CA ASP A 111 9.97 -15.82 0.68
C ASP A 111 10.35 -15.01 1.93
N VAL A 112 10.02 -13.71 1.93
CA VAL A 112 10.31 -12.82 3.07
C VAL A 112 9.11 -12.70 4.01
N GLU A 113 7.96 -13.29 3.65
CA GLU A 113 6.66 -13.11 4.29
C GLU A 113 6.29 -11.62 4.41
N ALA A 114 6.31 -10.92 3.29
CA ALA A 114 5.84 -9.54 3.21
C ALA A 114 4.37 -9.44 3.62
N LEU A 115 3.98 -8.32 4.22
CA LEU A 115 2.58 -8.07 4.58
C LEU A 115 1.74 -7.80 3.35
N SER A 116 2.28 -6.99 2.43
CA SER A 116 1.64 -6.71 1.16
C SER A 116 2.66 -6.64 0.03
N ILE A 117 2.13 -6.87 -1.16
CA ILE A 117 2.77 -6.53 -2.43
C ILE A 117 1.81 -5.61 -3.19
N ASP A 118 2.35 -4.48 -3.63
CA ASP A 118 1.60 -3.34 -4.13
C ASP A 118 1.92 -3.16 -5.63
N HIS A 119 0.96 -2.67 -6.44
CA HIS A 119 0.93 -2.56 -7.92
C HIS A 119 0.24 -3.73 -8.65
N LEU A 120 1.00 -4.75 -9.06
CA LEU A 120 0.50 -6.02 -9.63
C LEU A 120 -0.02 -5.99 -11.08
N GLU A 121 0.22 -4.95 -11.87
CA GLU A 121 -0.22 -4.83 -13.27
C GLU A 121 0.28 -5.98 -14.17
N THR A 122 1.49 -6.47 -13.94
CA THR A 122 2.14 -7.49 -14.80
C THR A 122 2.04 -8.91 -14.26
N MET A 123 1.10 -9.17 -13.35
CA MET A 123 0.91 -10.49 -12.74
C MET A 123 0.66 -11.60 -13.76
N THR A 124 1.39 -12.70 -13.58
CA THR A 124 1.15 -13.95 -14.34
C THR A 124 0.17 -14.88 -13.62
N PRO A 125 -0.49 -15.82 -14.32
CA PRO A 125 -1.36 -16.81 -13.67
C PRO A 125 -0.66 -17.66 -12.60
N ASP A 126 0.64 -17.97 -12.78
CA ASP A 126 1.43 -18.69 -11.78
C ASP A 126 1.66 -17.86 -10.52
N GLU A 127 1.96 -16.57 -10.68
CA GLU A 127 2.12 -15.66 -9.54
C GLU A 127 0.82 -15.44 -8.79
N ILE A 128 -0.32 -15.33 -9.48
CA ILE A 128 -1.64 -15.24 -8.84
C ILE A 128 -1.87 -16.47 -7.94
N ARG A 129 -1.60 -17.68 -8.46
CA ARG A 129 -1.71 -18.93 -7.69
C ARG A 129 -0.72 -18.99 -6.53
N ALA A 130 0.49 -18.48 -6.72
CA ALA A 130 1.52 -18.46 -5.69
C ALA A 130 1.15 -17.48 -4.56
N LEU A 131 0.65 -16.29 -4.91
CA LEU A 131 0.24 -15.27 -3.95
C LEU A 131 -0.96 -15.75 -3.12
N ALA A 132 -1.93 -16.39 -3.76
CA ALA A 132 -3.11 -16.96 -3.08
C ALA A 132 -2.81 -18.03 -2.03
N LYS A 133 -1.67 -18.72 -2.16
CA LYS A 133 -1.20 -19.70 -1.15
C LYS A 133 -0.49 -19.05 0.03
N GLY A 134 -0.07 -17.80 -0.12
CA GLY A 134 0.65 -17.03 0.89
C GLY A 134 -0.28 -16.28 1.85
N LYS A 135 0.33 -15.45 2.70
CA LYS A 135 -0.38 -14.50 3.57
C LYS A 135 -0.23 -13.05 3.13
N THR A 136 0.62 -12.81 2.13
CA THR A 136 0.86 -11.49 1.55
C THR A 136 -0.42 -10.97 0.90
N ILE A 137 -0.82 -9.75 1.27
CA ILE A 137 -2.02 -9.11 0.76
C ILE A 137 -1.70 -8.38 -0.56
N PRO A 138 -2.39 -8.69 -1.67
CA PRO A 138 -2.25 -7.89 -2.88
C PRO A 138 -2.92 -6.52 -2.67
N VAL A 139 -2.19 -5.44 -2.94
CA VAL A 139 -2.71 -4.07 -2.95
C VAL A 139 -2.66 -3.53 -4.38
N VAL A 140 -3.82 -3.42 -5.02
CA VAL A 140 -3.88 -2.88 -6.39
C VAL A 140 -4.01 -1.36 -6.35
N LEU A 141 -3.33 -0.69 -7.27
CA LEU A 141 -3.12 0.75 -7.29
C LEU A 141 -3.68 1.39 -8.58
N PRO A 142 -5.01 1.41 -8.77
CA PRO A 142 -5.64 1.91 -10.00
C PRO A 142 -5.22 3.33 -10.40
N GLY A 143 -4.86 4.18 -9.43
CA GLY A 143 -4.36 5.52 -9.70
C GLY A 143 -3.13 5.52 -10.60
N ALA A 144 -2.20 4.58 -10.40
CA ALA A 144 -0.97 4.47 -11.17
C ALA A 144 -1.25 4.04 -12.60
N SER A 145 -2.11 3.02 -12.78
CA SER A 145 -2.50 2.53 -14.10
C SER A 145 -3.20 3.64 -14.91
N ILE A 146 -4.08 4.43 -14.28
CA ILE A 146 -4.74 5.58 -14.92
C ILE A 146 -3.74 6.64 -15.34
N GLY A 147 -2.84 7.07 -14.43
CA GLY A 147 -1.91 8.16 -14.73
C GLY A 147 -0.83 7.79 -15.74
N LEU A 148 -0.46 6.51 -15.82
CA LEU A 148 0.52 6.00 -16.79
C LEU A 148 -0.12 5.51 -18.10
N GLY A 149 -1.45 5.41 -18.17
CA GLY A 149 -2.15 4.80 -19.31
C GLY A 149 -1.86 3.31 -19.45
N ALA A 150 -1.59 2.62 -18.35
CA ALA A 150 -1.31 1.19 -18.30
C ALA A 150 -2.59 0.36 -18.05
N PRO A 151 -2.60 -0.93 -18.42
CA PRO A 151 -3.65 -1.86 -17.98
C PRO A 151 -3.78 -1.91 -16.46
N PHE A 152 -4.98 -2.20 -15.96
CA PHE A 152 -5.17 -2.45 -14.53
C PHE A 152 -4.57 -3.79 -14.10
N ALA A 153 -4.18 -3.88 -12.83
CA ALA A 153 -3.86 -5.14 -12.18
C ALA A 153 -5.06 -6.10 -12.20
N PRO A 154 -4.85 -7.42 -12.33
CA PRO A 154 -5.91 -8.40 -12.55
C PRO A 154 -6.69 -8.72 -11.25
N ALA A 155 -7.39 -7.72 -10.72
CA ALA A 155 -8.05 -7.78 -9.43
C ALA A 155 -9.13 -8.89 -9.37
N ARG A 156 -9.82 -9.15 -10.49
CA ARG A 156 -10.78 -10.26 -10.56
C ARG A 156 -10.11 -11.60 -10.28
N GLN A 157 -9.02 -11.86 -11.00
CA GLN A 157 -8.32 -13.14 -10.94
C GLN A 157 -7.68 -13.34 -9.56
N LEU A 158 -7.16 -12.27 -8.95
CA LEU A 158 -6.64 -12.29 -7.58
C LEU A 158 -7.72 -12.66 -6.56
N LEU A 159 -8.92 -12.08 -6.68
CA LEU A 159 -10.05 -12.41 -5.79
C LEU A 159 -10.57 -13.83 -6.02
N ASP A 160 -10.68 -14.27 -7.28
CA ASP A 160 -11.13 -15.62 -7.64
C ASP A 160 -10.15 -16.70 -7.15
N ALA A 161 -8.86 -16.38 -7.09
CA ALA A 161 -7.84 -17.24 -6.50
C ALA A 161 -7.92 -17.30 -4.97
N GLY A 162 -8.72 -16.45 -4.32
CA GLY A 162 -8.94 -16.45 -2.87
C GLY A 162 -8.07 -15.47 -2.09
N THR A 163 -7.40 -14.51 -2.75
CA THR A 163 -6.58 -13.50 -2.04
C THR A 163 -7.45 -12.48 -1.29
N SER A 164 -6.86 -11.82 -0.28
CA SER A 164 -7.50 -10.72 0.45
C SER A 164 -7.18 -9.35 -0.16
N LEU A 165 -7.48 -9.15 -1.45
CA LEU A 165 -7.12 -7.94 -2.20
C LEU A 165 -7.62 -6.64 -1.56
N ALA A 166 -6.72 -5.66 -1.47
CA ALA A 166 -7.00 -4.29 -1.06
C ALA A 166 -6.82 -3.32 -2.25
N ILE A 167 -7.49 -2.16 -2.19
CA ILE A 167 -7.36 -1.07 -3.16
C ILE A 167 -6.85 0.16 -2.42
N ALA A 168 -5.81 0.80 -2.94
CA ALA A 168 -5.29 2.07 -2.44
C ALA A 168 -5.08 3.07 -3.59
N SER A 169 -4.95 4.34 -3.24
CA SER A 169 -4.94 5.41 -4.25
C SER A 169 -3.59 5.66 -4.91
N ASP A 170 -2.52 5.16 -4.28
CA ASP A 170 -1.13 5.48 -4.61
C ASP A 170 -0.89 6.99 -4.75
N TRP A 171 -1.42 7.82 -3.85
CA TRP A 171 -1.39 9.26 -4.10
C TRP A 171 0.04 9.81 -4.05
N ASN A 172 0.60 10.07 -5.24
CA ASN A 172 1.98 10.49 -5.42
C ASN A 172 2.11 11.42 -6.65
N PRO A 173 3.16 12.26 -6.73
CA PRO A 173 3.26 13.27 -7.77
C PRO A 173 3.64 12.73 -9.16
N GLY A 174 4.08 11.48 -9.26
CA GLY A 174 4.62 10.90 -10.49
C GLY A 174 3.59 10.11 -11.28
N SER A 175 3.13 8.99 -10.75
CA SER A 175 2.26 8.03 -11.44
C SER A 175 0.77 8.23 -11.16
N ALA A 176 0.40 8.77 -9.99
CA ALA A 176 -1.00 8.81 -9.54
C ALA A 176 -1.37 10.14 -8.83
N PRO A 177 -1.29 11.29 -9.53
CA PRO A 177 -1.45 12.61 -8.92
C PRO A 177 -2.89 12.93 -8.46
N MET A 178 -3.91 12.20 -8.93
CA MET A 178 -5.31 12.47 -8.62
C MET A 178 -5.68 12.20 -7.15
N GLY A 179 -5.19 11.10 -6.56
CA GLY A 179 -5.43 10.73 -5.16
C GLY A 179 -6.89 10.42 -4.75
N ASN A 180 -7.86 10.46 -5.66
CA ASN A 180 -9.26 10.27 -5.31
C ASN A 180 -9.63 8.78 -5.28
N LEU A 181 -9.48 8.16 -4.10
CA LEU A 181 -9.69 6.73 -3.90
C LEU A 181 -11.06 6.22 -4.36
N LEU A 182 -12.15 6.97 -4.13
CA LEU A 182 -13.49 6.55 -4.54
C LEU A 182 -13.63 6.44 -6.06
N VAL A 183 -13.06 7.40 -6.80
CA VAL A 183 -13.04 7.36 -8.28
C VAL A 183 -12.24 6.14 -8.75
N GLN A 184 -11.01 6.00 -8.23
CA GLN A 184 -10.09 4.97 -8.66
C GLN A 184 -10.62 3.55 -8.35
N ALA A 185 -11.24 3.36 -7.19
CA ALA A 185 -11.86 2.09 -6.81
C ALA A 185 -13.12 1.78 -7.63
N ALA A 186 -13.93 2.78 -7.97
CA ALA A 186 -15.07 2.59 -8.88
C ALA A 186 -14.62 2.16 -10.28
N LEU A 187 -13.57 2.79 -10.82
CA LEU A 187 -13.00 2.43 -12.13
C LEU A 187 -12.39 1.03 -12.12
N MET A 188 -11.59 0.70 -11.10
CA MET A 188 -11.08 -0.65 -10.90
C MET A 188 -12.22 -1.68 -10.83
N GLY A 189 -13.28 -1.38 -10.08
CA GLY A 189 -14.39 -2.31 -9.93
C GLY A 189 -15.14 -2.58 -11.23
N VAL A 190 -15.31 -1.58 -12.09
CA VAL A 190 -15.92 -1.78 -13.42
C VAL A 190 -14.98 -2.52 -14.36
N ALA A 191 -13.70 -2.14 -14.40
CA ALA A 191 -12.74 -2.72 -15.34
C ALA A 191 -12.41 -4.19 -15.03
N GLU A 192 -12.31 -4.52 -13.73
CA GLU A 192 -11.98 -5.86 -13.25
C GLU A 192 -13.22 -6.62 -12.72
N GLY A 193 -14.44 -6.15 -12.99
CA GLY A 193 -15.66 -6.88 -12.63
C GLY A 193 -15.78 -7.22 -11.14
N LEU A 194 -15.34 -6.33 -10.24
CA LEU A 194 -15.60 -6.47 -8.81
C LEU A 194 -17.05 -6.05 -8.52
N THR A 195 -17.70 -6.80 -7.65
CA THR A 195 -18.96 -6.35 -7.06
C THR A 195 -18.72 -5.13 -6.16
N MET A 196 -19.75 -4.30 -5.97
CA MET A 196 -19.64 -3.14 -5.05
C MET A 196 -19.26 -3.58 -3.63
N ALA A 197 -19.70 -4.75 -3.18
CA ALA A 197 -19.31 -5.31 -1.89
C ALA A 197 -17.82 -5.67 -1.82
N GLU A 198 -17.26 -6.29 -2.87
CA GLU A 198 -15.82 -6.58 -2.96
C GLU A 198 -14.99 -5.29 -2.99
N THR A 199 -15.41 -4.29 -3.75
CA THR A 199 -14.72 -2.98 -3.83
C THR A 199 -14.72 -2.27 -2.49
N TRP A 200 -15.85 -2.24 -1.77
CA TRP A 200 -15.91 -1.69 -0.42
C TRP A 200 -15.04 -2.48 0.57
N ALA A 201 -15.07 -3.81 0.52
CA ALA A 201 -14.23 -4.64 1.38
C ALA A 201 -12.73 -4.38 1.13
N ALA A 202 -12.34 -4.16 -0.12
CA ALA A 202 -10.97 -3.85 -0.53
C ALA A 202 -10.45 -2.53 0.05
N MET A 203 -11.32 -1.52 0.21
CA MET A 203 -10.95 -0.21 0.80
C MET A 203 -11.14 -0.13 2.32
N THR A 204 -11.77 -1.14 2.94
CA THR A 204 -12.13 -1.11 4.37
C THR A 204 -11.44 -2.24 5.13
N ILE A 205 -12.10 -3.38 5.30
CA ILE A 205 -11.61 -4.47 6.14
C ILE A 205 -10.33 -5.10 5.58
N ARG A 206 -10.19 -5.23 4.25
CA ARG A 206 -8.99 -5.80 3.62
C ARG A 206 -7.82 -4.81 3.65
N ALA A 207 -8.08 -3.52 3.43
CA ALA A 207 -7.09 -2.47 3.65
C ALA A 207 -6.61 -2.42 5.12
N ALA A 208 -7.52 -2.53 6.09
CA ALA A 208 -7.15 -2.62 7.50
C ALA A 208 -6.26 -3.85 7.79
N ARG A 209 -6.54 -5.00 7.15
CA ARG A 209 -5.67 -6.19 7.21
C ARG A 209 -4.31 -5.96 6.58
N ALA A 210 -4.22 -5.29 5.43
CA ALA A 210 -2.96 -4.91 4.77
C ALA A 210 -2.10 -3.99 5.65
N LEU A 211 -2.73 -3.30 6.61
CA LEU A 211 -2.07 -2.46 7.60
C LEU A 211 -1.90 -3.13 8.98
N GLN A 212 -2.24 -4.42 9.13
CA GLN A 212 -2.29 -5.15 10.42
C GLN A 212 -3.18 -4.51 11.51
N LEU A 213 -4.24 -3.81 11.15
CA LEU A 213 -5.13 -3.10 12.09
C LEU A 213 -6.41 -3.87 12.40
N GLU A 214 -6.43 -4.67 13.46
CA GLU A 214 -7.55 -5.58 13.78
C GLU A 214 -8.76 -4.91 14.43
N ASP A 215 -8.61 -3.66 14.83
CA ASP A 215 -9.58 -2.87 15.59
C ASP A 215 -10.52 -2.01 14.70
N ARG A 216 -10.44 -2.12 13.36
CA ARG A 216 -11.18 -1.24 12.43
C ARG A 216 -11.45 -1.88 11.06
N GLY A 217 -12.04 -1.09 10.17
CA GLY A 217 -12.39 -1.49 8.80
C GLY A 217 -13.75 -2.21 8.69
N CYS A 218 -14.46 -2.37 9.81
CA CYS A 218 -15.84 -2.86 9.86
C CYS A 218 -16.59 -2.30 11.06
N ILE A 219 -17.92 -2.29 11.00
CA ILE A 219 -18.79 -1.85 12.10
C ILE A 219 -19.08 -3.06 12.99
N ARG A 220 -18.32 -3.19 14.09
CA ARG A 220 -18.41 -4.31 15.02
C ARG A 220 -18.19 -3.84 16.46
N ARG A 221 -18.88 -4.45 17.43
CA ARG A 221 -18.68 -4.14 18.86
C ARG A 221 -17.19 -4.32 19.23
N GLY A 222 -16.64 -3.35 19.96
CA GLY A 222 -15.23 -3.34 20.38
C GLY A 222 -14.25 -2.79 19.35
N HIS A 223 -14.71 -2.42 18.15
CA HIS A 223 -13.88 -1.74 17.14
C HIS A 223 -13.95 -0.23 17.32
N LEU A 224 -12.95 0.46 16.76
CA LEU A 224 -12.95 1.92 16.66
C LEU A 224 -14.18 2.40 15.89
N ALA A 225 -14.84 3.43 16.44
CA ALA A 225 -15.95 4.11 15.79
C ALA A 225 -15.45 5.13 14.75
N ASP A 226 -14.72 4.63 13.77
CA ASP A 226 -14.28 5.36 12.58
C ASP A 226 -15.29 5.10 11.46
N LEU A 227 -16.18 6.06 11.20
CA LEU A 227 -17.38 5.87 10.37
C LEU A 227 -17.53 6.99 9.34
N MET A 228 -18.17 6.68 8.22
CA MET A 228 -18.57 7.63 7.20
C MET A 228 -20.05 7.41 6.87
N ALA A 229 -20.85 8.47 6.82
CA ALA A 229 -22.22 8.42 6.31
C ALA A 229 -22.30 9.18 4.99
N PHE A 230 -22.90 8.54 3.99
CA PHE A 230 -23.15 9.10 2.66
C PHE A 230 -24.63 9.48 2.53
N PRO A 231 -24.98 10.44 1.65
CA PRO A 231 -26.36 10.91 1.44
C PRO A 231 -27.20 9.92 0.62
N THR A 232 -27.22 8.65 1.04
CA THR A 232 -27.96 7.58 0.36
C THR A 232 -28.32 6.48 1.34
N SER A 233 -29.42 5.78 1.07
CA SER A 233 -29.80 4.55 1.77
C SER A 233 -29.25 3.29 1.08
N ASN A 234 -28.55 3.42 -0.06
CA ASN A 234 -27.98 2.33 -0.83
C ASN A 234 -26.47 2.51 -1.06
N TYR A 235 -25.67 1.64 -0.44
CA TYR A 235 -24.20 1.69 -0.54
C TYR A 235 -23.66 1.56 -1.97
N GLN A 236 -24.44 0.99 -2.89
CA GLN A 236 -24.06 0.83 -4.29
C GLN A 236 -23.99 2.17 -5.02
N GLU A 237 -24.82 3.15 -4.63
CA GLU A 237 -24.86 4.47 -5.27
C GLU A 237 -23.55 5.23 -5.11
N VAL A 238 -22.87 5.09 -3.97
CA VAL A 238 -21.62 5.80 -3.69
C VAL A 238 -20.56 5.56 -4.77
N LEU A 239 -20.34 4.29 -5.11
CA LEU A 239 -19.36 3.89 -6.14
C LEU A 239 -19.92 4.02 -7.56
N TYR A 240 -21.24 3.86 -7.73
CA TYR A 240 -21.92 4.13 -9.01
C TYR A 240 -21.74 5.59 -9.46
N HIS A 241 -21.77 6.54 -8.51
CA HIS A 241 -21.50 7.96 -8.75
C HIS A 241 -20.01 8.29 -8.93
N GLN A 242 -19.14 7.27 -9.00
CA GLN A 242 -17.72 7.40 -9.38
C GLN A 242 -17.01 8.54 -8.63
N GLY A 243 -17.15 8.55 -7.30
CA GLY A 243 -16.50 9.54 -6.42
C GLY A 243 -17.07 10.96 -6.44
N GLN A 244 -18.17 11.21 -7.16
CA GLN A 244 -18.94 12.46 -7.03
C GLN A 244 -19.65 12.53 -5.66
N MET A 245 -20.19 11.41 -5.18
CA MET A 245 -20.82 11.35 -3.87
C MET A 245 -19.75 11.36 -2.77
N ARG A 246 -19.85 12.32 -1.85
CA ARG A 246 -18.96 12.47 -0.70
C ARG A 246 -19.69 12.11 0.60
N PRO A 247 -18.97 11.69 1.64
CA PRO A 247 -19.59 11.52 2.95
C PRO A 247 -20.09 12.88 3.46
N GLU A 248 -21.30 12.91 4.01
CA GLU A 248 -21.87 14.08 4.68
C GLU A 248 -21.47 14.15 6.16
N LYS A 249 -21.13 13.01 6.76
CA LYS A 249 -20.67 12.93 8.14
C LYS A 249 -19.50 11.99 8.26
N ILE A 250 -18.51 12.39 9.06
CA ILE A 250 -17.32 11.58 9.36
C ILE A 250 -17.14 11.54 10.87
N TRP A 251 -17.00 10.33 11.41
CA TRP A 251 -16.64 10.11 12.80
C TRP A 251 -15.24 9.53 12.88
N LYS A 252 -14.43 10.05 13.79
CA LYS A 252 -13.13 9.49 14.18
C LYS A 252 -13.17 9.19 15.67
N ASN A 253 -12.88 7.94 16.04
CA ASN A 253 -12.94 7.47 17.44
C ASN A 253 -14.28 7.82 18.13
N GLY A 254 -15.39 7.79 17.37
CA GLY A 254 -16.74 8.14 17.84
C GLY A 254 -17.05 9.63 17.92
N ILE A 255 -16.10 10.51 17.62
CA ILE A 255 -16.28 11.97 17.60
C ILE A 255 -16.61 12.40 16.18
N LEU A 256 -17.69 13.17 16.00
CA LEU A 256 -18.05 13.77 14.71
C LEU A 256 -17.03 14.86 14.35
N THR A 257 -16.34 14.72 13.22
CA THR A 257 -15.27 15.61 12.76
C THR A 257 -15.63 16.43 11.52
N GLN A 258 -16.63 15.97 10.76
CA GLN A 258 -17.23 16.65 9.61
C GLN A 258 -18.70 16.27 9.57
#